data_AF-A0A959YQZ2-F1
#
_entry.id   AF-A0A959YQZ2-F1
#
_cell.length_a   1.000
_cell.length_b   1.000
_cell.length_c   1.000
_cell.angle_alpha   90.00
_cell.angle_beta   90.00
_cell.angle_gamma   90.00
#
_symmetry.space_group_name_H-M   'P 1'
#
loop_
_entity.id
_entity.type
_entity.pdbx_description
1 polymer ?
#
loop_
_entity_poly.entity_id
_entity_poly.type
_entity_poly.pdbx_seq_one_letter_code
_entity_poly.pdbx_strand_id
1 'polypeptide(L)'
;MWIEKTPEELEEDAKRRQRKADKYGFFSFFGFLGFMVLKDKFIGPGGTAGADLEKPISWEEIYSNLFFYVILASFFGFAVYKTIKYKRSGAMICPACGKPASTGKSLICSCGEELKELDKMKWIDS
;
A
#
# COMPACT_ATOMS: atom_id res chain seq x y z
N MET A 1 -3.96 -13.87 25.77
CA MET A 1 -3.48 -15.09 25.05
C MET A 1 -3.69 -14.95 23.55
N TRP A 2 -2.81 -15.51 22.71
CA TRP A 2 -2.93 -15.48 21.26
C TRP A 2 -3.78 -16.64 20.75
N ILE A 3 -4.84 -16.35 20.00
CA ILE A 3 -5.73 -17.35 19.41
C ILE A 3 -5.88 -17.07 17.92
N GLU A 4 -6.13 -18.11 17.12
CA GLU A 4 -6.44 -17.95 15.70
C GLU A 4 -7.74 -17.19 15.49
N LYS A 5 -7.73 -16.31 14.48
CA LYS A 5 -8.95 -15.64 14.04
C LYS A 5 -9.91 -16.63 13.39
N THR A 6 -11.20 -16.40 13.57
CA THR A 6 -12.22 -17.18 12.86
C THR A 6 -12.22 -16.84 11.37
N PRO A 7 -12.80 -17.70 10.51
CA PRO A 7 -12.95 -17.40 9.09
C PRO A 7 -13.70 -16.08 8.82
N GLU A 8 -14.70 -15.77 9.66
CA GLU A 8 -15.48 -14.53 9.59
C GLU A 8 -14.62 -13.29 9.88
N GLU A 9 -13.77 -13.34 10.91
CA GLU A 9 -12.84 -12.26 11.26
C GLU A 9 -11.79 -12.02 10.17
N LEU A 10 -11.30 -13.11 9.55
CA LEU A 10 -10.38 -13.03 8.42
C LEU A 10 -11.03 -12.38 7.19
N GLU A 11 -12.31 -12.70 6.92
CA GLU A 11 -13.06 -12.09 5.82
C GLU A 11 -13.34 -10.60 6.09
N GLU A 12 -13.68 -10.23 7.33
CA GLU A 12 -13.87 -8.84 7.72
C GLU A 12 -12.57 -8.03 7.59
N ASP A 13 -11.44 -8.59 8.03
CA ASP A 13 -10.12 -7.99 7.86
C ASP A 13 -9.76 -7.82 6.38
N ALA A 14 -10.06 -8.81 5.54
CA ALA A 14 -9.85 -8.73 4.10
C ALA A 14 -10.70 -7.62 3.47
N LYS A 15 -11.99 -7.52 3.83
CA LYS A 15 -12.89 -6.44 3.39
C LYS A 15 -12.39 -5.08 3.86
N ARG A 16 -11.90 -4.97 5.10
CA ARG A 16 -11.34 -3.73 5.65
C ARG A 16 -10.07 -3.31 4.93
N ARG A 17 -9.17 -4.25 4.62
CA ARG A 17 -7.97 -4.01 3.80
C ARG A 17 -8.33 -3.59 2.39
N GLN A 18 -9.32 -4.23 1.76
CA GLN A 18 -9.82 -3.86 0.44
C GLN A 18 -10.36 -2.43 0.44
N ARG A 19 -11.28 -2.07 1.35
CA ARG A 19 -11.81 -0.70 1.46
C ARG A 19 -10.71 0.35 1.68
N LYS A 20 -9.71 0.03 2.51
CA LYS A 20 -8.54 0.89 2.69
C LYS A 20 -7.77 1.03 1.38
N ALA A 21 -7.47 -0.07 0.70
CA ALA A 21 -6.74 -0.06 -0.56
C ALA A 21 -7.49 0.73 -1.64
N ASP A 22 -8.80 0.56 -1.76
CA ASP A 22 -9.66 1.32 -2.68
C ASP A 22 -9.58 2.82 -2.36
N LYS A 23 -9.76 3.19 -1.09
CA LYS A 23 -9.68 4.58 -0.63
C LYS A 23 -8.33 5.21 -0.98
N TYR A 24 -7.24 4.59 -0.56
CA TYR A 24 -5.90 5.13 -0.80
C TYR A 24 -5.50 5.11 -2.27
N GLY A 25 -5.87 4.07 -3.02
CA GLY A 25 -5.64 4.00 -4.47
C GLY A 25 -6.37 5.12 -5.20
N PHE A 26 -7.64 5.36 -4.88
CA PHE A 26 -8.44 6.46 -5.42
C PHE A 26 -7.83 7.83 -5.09
N PHE A 27 -7.54 8.10 -3.81
CA PHE A 27 -6.94 9.39 -3.42
C PHE A 27 -5.56 9.60 -4.05
N SER A 28 -4.76 8.54 -4.18
CA SER A 28 -3.44 8.62 -4.81
C SER A 28 -3.54 8.89 -6.31
N PHE A 29 -4.53 8.30 -6.99
CA PHE A 29 -4.82 8.60 -8.40
C PHE A 29 -5.13 10.09 -8.60
N PHE A 30 -6.12 10.64 -7.88
CA PHE A 30 -6.52 12.04 -8.06
C PHE A 30 -5.43 13.01 -7.58
N GLY A 31 -4.75 12.69 -6.48
CA GLY A 31 -3.64 13.49 -5.97
C GLY A 31 -2.49 13.55 -6.95
N PHE A 32 -2.10 12.42 -7.55
CA PHE A 32 -1.02 12.37 -8.53
C PHE A 32 -1.41 13.02 -9.86
N LEU A 33 -2.65 12.84 -10.31
CA LEU A 33 -3.18 13.51 -11.49
C LEU A 33 -3.16 15.04 -11.33
N GLY A 34 -3.70 15.53 -10.21
CA GLY A 34 -3.67 16.95 -9.88
C GLY A 34 -2.25 17.48 -9.77
N PHE A 35 -1.35 16.72 -9.13
CA PHE A 35 0.06 17.09 -9.02
C PHE A 35 0.73 17.23 -10.40
N MET A 36 0.53 16.29 -11.33
CA MET A 36 1.11 16.39 -12.68
C MET A 36 0.59 17.63 -13.43
N VAL A 37 -0.72 17.85 -13.42
CA VAL A 37 -1.33 19.01 -14.07
C VAL A 37 -0.80 20.32 -13.47
N LEU A 38 -0.74 20.43 -12.14
CA LEU A 38 -0.22 21.62 -11.48
C LEU A 38 1.28 21.80 -11.74
N LYS A 39 2.07 20.72 -11.68
CA LYS A 39 3.51 20.77 -11.96
C LYS A 39 3.76 21.27 -13.37
N ASP A 40 3.12 20.70 -14.37
CA ASP A 40 3.34 21.08 -15.76
C ASP A 40 2.77 22.48 -16.05
N LYS A 41 1.69 22.88 -15.38
CA LYS A 41 1.09 24.21 -15.56
C LYS A 41 1.89 25.35 -14.92
N PHE A 42 2.58 25.12 -13.81
CA PHE A 42 3.25 26.18 -13.05
C PHE A 42 4.77 26.11 -13.08
N ILE A 43 5.34 24.92 -13.22
CA ILE A 43 6.78 24.67 -13.21
C ILE A 43 7.27 24.26 -14.60
N GLY A 44 6.43 23.55 -15.35
CA GLY A 44 6.74 23.00 -16.66
C GLY A 44 7.16 21.53 -16.64
N PRO A 45 7.32 20.90 -17.81
CA PRO A 45 7.72 19.50 -17.97
C PRO A 45 9.21 19.24 -17.66
N GLY A 46 9.86 20.04 -16.83
CA GLY A 46 11.21 19.78 -16.32
C GLY A 46 11.20 18.87 -15.09
N GLY A 47 12.08 17.87 -15.06
CA GLY A 47 12.22 16.93 -13.95
C GLY A 47 13.66 16.51 -13.75
N THR A 48 14.44 17.32 -13.02
CA THR A 48 15.58 16.96 -12.15
C THR A 48 16.37 18.23 -11.85
N ALA A 49 16.99 18.29 -10.67
CA ALA A 49 17.91 19.35 -10.31
C ALA A 49 19.05 19.42 -11.34
N GLY A 50 18.97 20.36 -12.30
CA GLY A 50 20.01 20.61 -13.29
C GLY A 50 19.58 20.54 -14.76
N ALA A 51 18.35 20.17 -15.10
CA ALA A 51 17.84 20.33 -16.46
C ALA A 51 17.17 21.70 -16.61
N ASP A 52 17.45 22.41 -17.71
CA ASP A 52 16.80 23.68 -18.05
C ASP A 52 15.28 23.53 -17.87
N LEU A 53 14.71 24.34 -16.97
CA LEU A 53 13.28 24.30 -16.68
C LEU A 53 12.53 24.62 -17.97
N GLU A 54 11.97 23.59 -18.61
CA GLU A 54 11.05 23.76 -19.72
C GLU A 54 9.91 24.67 -19.28
N LYS A 55 9.48 25.57 -20.17
CA LYS A 55 8.49 26.58 -19.82
C LYS A 55 7.17 25.92 -19.41
N PRO A 56 6.39 26.56 -18.52
CA PRO A 56 5.06 26.09 -18.17
C PRO A 56 4.19 25.91 -19.43
N ILE A 57 3.48 24.79 -19.51
CA ILE A 57 2.69 24.45 -20.70
C ILE A 57 1.30 25.10 -20.68
N SER A 58 0.73 25.26 -21.87
CA SER A 58 -0.61 25.83 -22.05
C SER A 58 -1.69 24.84 -21.61
N TRP A 59 -2.91 25.33 -21.37
CA TRP A 59 -4.03 24.43 -21.06
C TRP A 59 -4.35 23.50 -22.23
N GLU A 60 -4.17 23.96 -23.47
CA GLU A 60 -4.39 23.16 -24.68
C GLU A 60 -3.47 21.95 -24.73
N GLU A 61 -2.18 22.13 -24.43
CA GLU A 61 -1.20 21.04 -24.35
C GLU A 61 -1.52 20.08 -23.19
N ILE A 62 -1.97 20.60 -22.04
CA ILE A 62 -2.43 19.76 -20.92
C ILE A 62 -3.62 18.89 -21.35
N TYR A 63 -4.58 19.44 -22.11
CA TYR A 63 -5.71 18.68 -22.63
C TYR A 63 -5.27 17.63 -23.64
N SER A 64 -4.33 17.96 -24.54
CA SER A 64 -3.76 17.00 -25.49
C SER A 64 -3.02 15.84 -24.79
N ASN A 65 -2.38 16.12 -23.65
CA ASN A 65 -1.64 15.14 -22.87
C ASN A 65 -2.47 14.48 -21.75
N LEU A 66 -3.74 14.85 -21.59
CA LEU A 66 -4.59 14.39 -20.48
C LEU A 66 -4.69 12.86 -20.44
N PHE A 67 -4.76 12.21 -21.61
CA PHE A 67 -4.79 10.76 -21.71
C PHE A 67 -3.54 10.11 -21.08
N PHE A 68 -2.36 10.66 -21.34
CA PHE A 68 -1.11 10.18 -20.74
C PHE A 68 -1.08 10.39 -19.23
N TYR A 69 -1.54 11.54 -18.74
CA TYR A 69 -1.64 11.81 -17.31
C TYR A 69 -2.58 10.83 -16.61
N VAL A 70 -3.73 10.54 -17.21
CA VAL A 70 -4.68 9.55 -16.67
C VAL A 70 -4.06 8.15 -16.63
N ILE A 71 -3.32 7.74 -17.66
CA ILE A 71 -2.61 6.46 -17.66
C ILE A 71 -1.58 6.39 -16.54
N LEU A 72 -0.71 7.39 -16.41
CA LEU A 72 0.33 7.41 -15.38
C LEU A 72 -0.26 7.43 -13.97
N ALA A 73 -1.29 8.25 -13.76
CA ALA A 73 -2.03 8.27 -12.49
C ALA A 73 -2.70 6.93 -12.19
N SER A 74 -3.22 6.23 -13.21
CA SER A 74 -3.81 4.90 -13.05
C SER A 74 -2.77 3.87 -12.60
N PHE A 75 -1.59 3.86 -13.22
CA PHE A 75 -0.49 3.00 -12.80
C PHE A 75 -0.06 3.30 -11.36
N PHE A 76 0.08 4.57 -11.00
CA PHE A 76 0.45 4.98 -9.65
C PHE A 76 -0.61 4.58 -8.61
N GLY A 77 -1.89 4.90 -8.86
CA GLY A 77 -3.01 4.51 -7.99
C GLY A 77 -3.12 2.99 -7.83
N PHE A 78 -2.91 2.23 -8.91
CA PHE A 78 -2.89 0.77 -8.88
C PHE A 78 -1.70 0.20 -8.09
N ALA A 79 -0.52 0.82 -8.19
CA ALA A 79 0.63 0.42 -7.39
C ALA A 79 0.38 0.63 -5.89
N VAL A 80 -0.21 1.76 -5.51
CA VAL A 80 -0.62 2.03 -4.11
C VAL A 80 -1.67 1.02 -3.65
N TYR A 81 -2.69 0.77 -4.48
CA TYR A 81 -3.72 -0.24 -4.22
C TYR A 81 -3.11 -1.61 -3.91
N LYS A 82 -2.24 -2.12 -4.79
CA LYS A 82 -1.58 -3.42 -4.60
C LYS A 82 -0.74 -3.45 -3.34
N THR A 83 0.03 -2.39 -3.10
CA THR A 83 0.91 -2.29 -1.92
C THR A 83 0.10 -2.40 -0.63
N ILE A 84 -1.08 -1.79 -0.56
CA ILE A 84 -1.92 -1.81 0.64
C ILE A 84 -2.72 -3.11 0.74
N LYS A 85 -3.32 -3.57 -0.36
CA LYS A 85 -4.16 -4.78 -0.38
C LYS A 85 -3.37 -6.04 -0.03
N TYR A 86 -2.16 -6.17 -0.57
CA TYR A 86 -1.34 -7.38 -0.43
C TYR A 86 -0.22 -7.25 0.60
N LYS A 87 -0.20 -6.17 1.40
CA LYS A 87 0.73 -6.06 2.53
C LYS A 87 0.47 -7.19 3.52
N ARG A 88 1.42 -8.13 3.63
CA ARG A 88 1.47 -9.12 4.71
C ARG A 88 2.38 -8.59 5.81
N SER A 89 2.02 -8.80 7.08
CA SER A 89 2.83 -8.26 8.18
C SER A 89 4.23 -8.85 8.26
N GLY A 90 4.50 -10.00 7.62
CA GLY A 90 5.80 -10.68 7.65
C GLY A 90 6.26 -11.12 9.05
N ALA A 91 5.50 -10.72 10.07
CA ALA A 91 5.72 -10.99 11.47
C ALA A 91 5.06 -12.32 11.82
N MET A 92 5.80 -13.16 12.53
CA MET A 92 5.31 -14.43 13.02
C MET A 92 5.30 -14.43 14.55
N ILE A 93 4.38 -15.18 15.13
CA ILE A 93 4.21 -15.28 16.58
C ILE A 93 3.94 -16.72 17.00
N CYS A 94 4.47 -17.11 18.15
CA CYS A 94 4.16 -18.40 18.75
C CYS A 94 2.85 -18.32 19.55
N PRO A 95 1.85 -19.18 19.30
CA PRO A 95 0.60 -19.18 20.05
C PRO A 95 0.80 -19.52 21.54
N ALA A 96 1.68 -20.48 21.86
CA ALA A 96 1.87 -20.94 23.23
C ALA A 96 2.63 -19.98 24.13
N CYS A 97 3.72 -19.37 23.64
CA CYS A 97 4.56 -18.50 24.46
C CYS A 97 4.46 -17.00 24.12
N GLY A 98 3.74 -16.64 23.05
CA GLY A 98 3.53 -15.25 22.62
C GLY A 98 4.77 -14.52 22.12
N LYS A 99 5.91 -15.19 21.97
CA LYS A 99 7.16 -14.57 21.51
C LYS A 99 7.09 -14.27 20.01
N PRO A 100 7.41 -13.04 19.57
CA PRO A 100 7.54 -12.73 18.15
C PRO A 100 8.81 -13.36 17.58
N ALA A 101 8.74 -13.84 16.35
CA ALA A 101 9.88 -14.35 15.60
C ALA A 101 10.08 -13.53 14.33
N SER A 102 11.31 -13.08 14.11
CA SER A 102 11.71 -12.44 12.85
C SER A 102 11.74 -13.49 11.73
N THR A 103 11.21 -13.11 10.58
CA THR A 103 11.17 -13.91 9.36
C THR A 103 12.58 -14.46 9.03
N GLY A 104 12.72 -15.79 8.90
CA GLY A 104 13.91 -16.41 8.29
C GLY A 104 14.75 -17.37 9.14
N LYS A 105 14.45 -17.66 10.41
CA LYS A 105 15.31 -18.53 11.25
C LYS A 105 14.77 -19.90 11.66
N SER A 106 13.48 -20.17 11.55
CA SER A 106 12.82 -21.47 11.81
C SER A 106 11.30 -21.23 11.78
N LEU A 107 10.50 -22.19 11.32
CA LEU A 107 9.03 -22.17 11.49
C LEU A 107 8.59 -22.67 12.88
N ILE A 108 9.53 -23.14 13.68
CA ILE A 108 9.31 -23.74 15.00
C ILE A 108 9.88 -22.80 16.07
N CYS A 109 9.06 -22.49 17.07
CA CYS A 109 9.43 -21.72 18.25
C CYS A 109 10.35 -22.54 19.18
N SER A 110 11.09 -21.87 20.07
CA SER A 110 11.89 -22.55 21.11
C SER A 110 11.08 -23.45 22.05
N CYS A 111 9.76 -23.26 22.12
CA CYS A 111 8.86 -24.14 22.87
C CYS A 111 8.42 -25.40 22.09
N GLY A 112 8.91 -25.60 20.86
CA GLY A 112 8.57 -26.74 20.01
C GLY A 112 7.31 -26.56 19.16
N GLU A 113 6.62 -25.42 19.28
CA GLU A 113 5.35 -25.17 18.57
C GLU A 113 5.54 -24.34 17.30
N GLU A 114 4.68 -24.56 16.31
CA GLU A 114 4.73 -23.85 15.03
C GLU A 114 4.37 -22.37 15.18
N LEU A 115 5.13 -21.53 14.49
CA LEU A 115 4.91 -20.09 14.40
C LEU A 115 3.78 -19.80 13.41
N LYS A 116 2.86 -18.92 13.81
CA LYS A 116 1.73 -18.48 12.98
C LYS A 116 1.90 -17.03 12.56
N GLU A 117 1.43 -16.68 11.36
CA GLU A 117 1.45 -15.30 10.88
C GLU A 117 0.62 -14.41 11.82
N LEU A 118 1.21 -13.31 12.28
CA LEU A 118 0.55 -12.39 13.22
C LEU A 118 -0.78 -11.84 12.68
N ASP A 119 -0.88 -11.68 11.35
CA ASP A 119 -2.11 -11.23 10.68
C ASP A 119 -3.30 -12.16 10.91
N LYS A 120 -3.06 -13.46 11.16
CA LYS A 120 -4.07 -14.50 11.40
C LYS A 120 -4.40 -14.70 12.87
N MET A 121 -3.71 -14.01 13.76
CA MET A 121 -3.83 -14.18 15.21
C MET A 121 -4.52 -12.97 15.82
N LYS A 122 -5.28 -13.18 16.89
CA LYS A 122 -5.83 -12.13 17.76
C LYS A 122 -5.40 -12.33 19.20
N TRP A 123 -5.24 -11.25 19.92
CA TRP A 123 -4.98 -11.28 21.36
C TRP A 123 -6.30 -11.14 22.12
N ILE A 124 -6.54 -12.02 23.09
CA ILE A 124 -7.65 -11.92 24.03
C ILE A 124 -7.06 -11.60 25.41
N ASP A 125 -7.46 -10.47 25.98
CA ASP A 125 -7.21 -10.15 27.39
C ASP A 125 -8.13 -11.01 28.24
N SER A 126 -7.53 -11.85 29.09
CA SER A 126 -8.20 -12.67 30.09
C SER A 126 -8.46 -11.88 31.36
#